data_AF-A0A933ZL08-F1
#
_entry.id   AF-A0A933ZL08-F1
#
_cell.length_a   1.000
_cell.length_b   1.000
_cell.length_c   1.000
_cell.angle_alpha   90.00
_cell.angle_beta   90.00
_cell.angle_gamma   90.00
#
_symmetry.space_group_name_H-M   'P 1'
#
loop_
_entity.id
_entity.type
_entity.pdbx_description
1 polymer ?
#
loop_
_entity_poly.entity_id
_entity_poly.type
_entity_poly.pdbx_seq_one_letter_code
_entity_poly.pdbx_strand_id
1 'polypeptide(L)'
;MRKEERKEAAMADGTQATAGKPAWWTDKHTSDWDRVKAALERDWEQTKADFTNDNSHKLNQNIADTVLQSVGSEPIPPPGVMTRPNDPTPAANAMEKARQNAEKESVNTANAVSKANEDVAMGERKLFVTVAAVQKELATQQAEAAEKIAEAQGKAIAVVAKGQAQIAKAGAVRDKAVAKWREAEQQVRYGYAVRSQYAANYIWDNKLEAKLRGEWDALNTGVSWNDSRVEIRRGWNYSGKGT
;
A
#
# COMPACT_ATOMS: atom_id res chain seq x y z
N MET A 1 26.16 12.65 -0.53
CA MET A 1 26.37 13.49 -1.73
C MET A 1 26.60 12.61 -2.94
N ARG A 2 25.90 12.90 -4.04
CA ARG A 2 25.98 12.31 -5.38
C ARG A 2 25.40 10.91 -5.57
N LYS A 3 24.07 10.85 -5.69
CA LYS A 3 23.38 9.93 -6.63
C LYS A 3 21.97 10.36 -7.07
N GLU A 4 21.53 11.59 -6.74
CA GLU A 4 20.21 12.10 -7.15
C GLU A 4 20.22 13.18 -8.26
N GLU A 5 21.37 13.78 -8.60
CA GLU A 5 21.43 14.88 -9.60
C GLU A 5 21.61 14.41 -11.06
N ARG A 6 21.03 13.27 -11.45
CA ARG A 6 21.05 12.81 -12.88
C ARG A 6 19.68 12.45 -13.45
N LYS A 7 18.58 12.83 -12.77
CA LYS A 7 17.22 12.67 -13.31
C LYS A 7 16.52 13.97 -13.71
N GLU A 8 17.12 15.14 -13.46
CA GLU A 8 16.49 16.45 -13.75
C GLU A 8 16.99 17.16 -15.02
N ALA A 9 17.94 16.59 -15.77
CA ALA A 9 18.49 17.22 -16.98
C ALA A 9 17.95 16.66 -18.32
N ALA A 10 16.87 15.87 -18.31
CA ALA A 10 16.23 15.34 -19.52
C ALA A 10 14.77 15.80 -19.70
N MET A 11 14.33 16.81 -18.95
CA MET A 11 12.95 17.33 -18.93
C MET A 11 12.89 18.82 -19.27
N ALA A 12 13.72 19.26 -20.21
CA ALA A 12 13.70 20.62 -20.74
C ALA A 12 14.09 20.62 -22.22
N ASP A 13 13.31 19.92 -23.04
CA ASP A 13 13.22 20.24 -24.46
C ASP A 13 11.75 20.28 -24.87
N GLY A 14 11.39 21.35 -25.57
CA GLY A 14 10.04 21.81 -25.74
C GLY A 14 9.20 20.86 -26.57
N THR A 15 8.04 20.47 -26.02
CA THR A 15 6.88 20.21 -26.86
C THR A 15 5.69 20.83 -26.16
N GLN A 16 5.39 22.07 -26.55
CA GLN A 16 4.14 22.73 -26.20
C GLN A 16 2.98 21.77 -26.51
N ALA A 17 2.17 21.51 -25.50
CA ALA A 17 0.94 20.77 -25.62
C ALA A 17 0.00 21.49 -26.61
N THR A 18 -0.01 21.07 -27.87
CA THR A 18 -1.16 21.28 -28.75
C THR A 18 -2.29 20.42 -28.19
N ALA A 19 -3.39 21.04 -27.78
CA ALA A 19 -4.62 20.35 -27.35
C ALA A 19 -4.92 19.18 -28.31
N GLY A 20 -4.72 17.96 -27.79
CA GLY A 20 -4.48 16.75 -28.57
C GLY A 20 -5.74 16.28 -29.30
N LYS A 21 -5.62 16.13 -30.62
CA LYS A 21 -6.57 15.39 -31.45
C LYS A 21 -6.66 13.93 -30.94
N PRO A 22 -7.86 13.36 -30.68
CA PRO A 22 -8.01 12.00 -30.16
C PRO A 22 -7.53 10.94 -31.18
N ALA A 23 -7.19 9.73 -30.74
CA ALA A 23 -6.52 8.71 -31.58
C ALA A 23 -7.30 8.23 -32.82
N TRP A 24 -8.62 8.46 -32.88
CA TRP A 24 -9.46 8.19 -34.06
C TRP A 24 -9.47 9.37 -35.07
N TRP A 25 -8.89 10.51 -34.69
CA TRP A 25 -8.85 11.73 -35.49
C TRP A 25 -7.65 11.72 -36.43
N THR A 26 -7.90 11.60 -37.74
CA THR A 26 -6.86 11.59 -38.78
C THR A 26 -6.76 12.93 -39.52
N ASP A 27 -5.68 13.14 -40.27
CA ASP A 27 -5.51 14.34 -41.11
C ASP A 27 -6.60 14.47 -42.17
N LYS A 28 -7.15 13.33 -42.63
CA LYS A 28 -8.32 13.29 -43.51
C LYS A 28 -9.52 13.97 -42.86
N HIS A 29 -9.82 13.69 -41.59
CA HIS A 29 -10.92 14.33 -40.86
C HIS A 29 -10.69 15.83 -40.63
N THR A 30 -9.43 16.25 -40.46
CA THR A 30 -9.08 17.68 -40.42
C THR A 30 -9.39 18.34 -41.77
N SER A 31 -9.00 17.70 -42.88
CA SER A 31 -9.23 18.22 -44.24
C SER A 31 -10.72 18.23 -44.65
N ASP A 32 -11.51 17.27 -44.16
CA ASP A 32 -12.96 17.22 -44.38
C ASP A 32 -13.65 18.34 -43.58
N TRP A 33 -13.22 18.57 -42.34
CA TRP A 33 -13.71 19.67 -41.51
C TRP A 33 -13.31 21.05 -42.02
N ASP A 34 -12.10 21.21 -42.56
CA ASP A 34 -11.66 22.47 -43.16
C ASP A 34 -12.45 22.81 -44.43
N ARG A 35 -12.89 21.80 -45.20
CA ARG A 35 -13.83 21.99 -46.32
C ARG A 35 -15.19 22.49 -45.87
N VAL A 36 -15.73 21.93 -44.78
CA VAL A 36 -17.00 22.38 -44.19
C VAL A 36 -16.93 23.84 -43.74
N LYS A 37 -15.84 24.23 -43.05
CA LYS A 37 -15.64 25.62 -42.61
C LYS A 37 -15.56 26.59 -43.79
N ALA A 38 -14.76 26.27 -44.80
CA ALA A 38 -14.59 27.14 -45.96
C ALA A 38 -15.89 27.33 -46.77
N ALA A 39 -16.71 26.28 -46.87
CA ALA A 39 -18.02 26.37 -47.51
C ALA A 39 -18.98 27.28 -46.72
N LEU A 40 -18.99 27.14 -45.39
CA LEU A 40 -19.83 27.96 -44.49
C LEU A 40 -19.40 29.44 -44.48
N GLU A 41 -18.08 29.71 -44.51
CA GLU A 41 -17.54 31.07 -44.57
C GLU A 41 -18.00 31.81 -45.84
N ARG A 42 -18.10 31.14 -46.98
CA ARG A 42 -18.58 31.75 -48.22
C ARG A 42 -20.10 31.98 -48.25
N ASP A 43 -20.89 31.06 -47.70
CA ASP A 43 -22.34 31.24 -47.53
C ASP A 43 -22.65 32.49 -46.67
N TRP A 44 -21.84 32.69 -45.64
CA TRP A 44 -21.88 33.87 -44.80
C TRP A 44 -21.48 35.16 -45.53
N GLU A 45 -20.49 35.12 -46.42
CA GLU A 45 -20.14 36.26 -47.27
C GLU A 45 -21.28 36.66 -48.23
N GLN A 46 -21.99 35.69 -48.80
CA GLN A 46 -23.14 35.99 -49.65
C GLN A 46 -24.35 36.49 -48.84
N THR A 47 -24.64 35.90 -47.69
CA THR A 47 -25.69 36.39 -46.79
C THR A 47 -25.45 37.86 -46.43
N LYS A 48 -24.19 38.26 -46.14
CA LYS A 48 -23.85 39.67 -45.93
C LYS A 48 -24.07 40.54 -47.16
N ALA A 49 -23.72 40.06 -48.35
CA ALA A 49 -23.93 40.78 -49.61
C ALA A 49 -25.42 40.92 -49.97
N ASP A 50 -26.30 40.05 -49.48
CA ASP A 50 -27.75 40.17 -49.64
C ASP A 50 -28.37 41.17 -48.64
N PHE A 51 -27.77 41.36 -47.46
CA PHE A 51 -28.19 42.35 -46.45
C PHE A 51 -27.63 43.76 -46.66
N THR A 52 -26.54 43.89 -47.42
CA THR A 52 -25.93 45.17 -47.79
C THR A 52 -26.23 45.40 -49.27
N ASN A 53 -26.91 46.47 -49.64
CA ASN A 53 -27.45 46.68 -50.99
C ASN A 53 -26.37 47.00 -52.06
N ASP A 54 -25.18 46.40 -51.94
CA ASP A 54 -24.01 46.57 -52.79
C ASP A 54 -23.95 45.43 -53.81
N ASN A 55 -23.99 45.78 -55.10
CA ASN A 55 -23.92 44.84 -56.22
C ASN A 55 -22.54 44.17 -56.40
N SER A 56 -21.62 44.27 -55.44
CA SER A 56 -20.20 44.01 -55.70
C SER A 56 -19.83 42.53 -55.75
N HIS A 57 -20.55 41.60 -55.10
CA HIS A 57 -20.16 40.18 -55.12
C HIS A 57 -21.35 39.20 -55.06
N LYS A 58 -22.19 39.16 -56.11
CA LYS A 58 -23.19 38.09 -56.29
C LYS A 58 -22.49 36.79 -56.70
N LEU A 59 -22.12 35.98 -55.70
CA LEU A 59 -21.40 34.71 -55.89
C LEU A 59 -22.29 33.56 -56.38
N ASN A 60 -23.61 33.76 -56.47
CA ASN A 60 -24.61 32.77 -56.90
C ASN A 60 -24.47 31.40 -56.20
N GLN A 61 -24.07 31.43 -54.92
CA GLN A 61 -23.98 30.28 -54.04
C GLN A 61 -25.33 30.13 -53.33
N ASN A 62 -25.83 28.91 -53.20
CA ASN A 62 -26.97 28.62 -52.33
C ASN A 62 -26.59 27.52 -51.33
N ILE A 63 -27.50 27.20 -50.41
CA ILE A 63 -27.29 26.17 -49.37
C ILE A 63 -26.89 24.81 -50.00
N ALA A 64 -27.29 24.51 -51.25
CA ALA A 64 -26.86 23.32 -51.99
C ALA A 64 -25.37 23.29 -52.24
N ASP A 65 -24.81 24.39 -52.73
CA ASP A 65 -23.39 24.56 -53.04
C ASP A 65 -22.57 24.38 -51.77
N THR A 66 -23.04 24.95 -50.67
CA THR A 66 -22.40 24.83 -49.35
C THR A 66 -22.36 23.38 -48.89
N VAL A 67 -23.47 22.65 -49.01
CA VAL A 67 -23.51 21.21 -48.68
C VAL A 67 -22.60 20.41 -49.61
N LEU A 68 -22.61 20.70 -50.92
CA LEU A 68 -21.83 19.98 -51.93
C LEU A 68 -20.33 20.20 -51.81
N GLN A 69 -19.90 21.42 -51.48
CA GLN A 69 -18.51 21.77 -51.22
C GLN A 69 -18.05 21.20 -49.87
N SER A 70 -18.92 21.20 -48.86
CA SER A 70 -18.66 20.62 -47.54
C SER A 70 -18.39 19.11 -47.61
N VAL A 71 -19.12 18.39 -48.47
CA VAL A 71 -18.88 16.95 -48.72
C VAL A 71 -17.86 16.70 -49.84
N GLY A 72 -17.21 17.75 -50.36
CA GLY A 72 -16.16 17.68 -51.38
C GLY A 72 -16.62 17.22 -52.77
N SER A 73 -17.92 17.26 -53.05
CA SER A 73 -18.52 16.88 -54.33
C SER A 73 -18.44 17.98 -55.41
N GLU A 74 -18.28 19.24 -55.00
CA GLU A 74 -17.89 20.35 -55.87
C GLU A 74 -16.60 21.02 -55.33
N PRO A 75 -15.63 21.38 -56.18
CA PRO A 75 -14.47 22.14 -55.74
C PRO A 75 -14.89 23.56 -55.31
N ILE A 76 -14.30 24.05 -54.23
CA ILE A 76 -14.54 25.42 -53.74
C ILE A 76 -13.88 26.40 -54.74
N PRO A 77 -14.64 27.28 -55.42
CA PRO A 77 -14.07 28.22 -56.37
C PRO A 77 -13.18 29.28 -55.67
N PRO A 78 -12.21 29.87 -56.38
CA PRO A 78 -11.43 30.99 -55.84
C PRO A 78 -12.31 32.17 -55.37
N PRO A 79 -11.84 33.01 -54.45
CA PRO A 79 -12.57 34.19 -54.00
C PRO A 79 -12.97 35.10 -55.17
N GLY A 80 -14.24 35.54 -55.21
CA GLY A 80 -14.77 36.44 -56.24
C GLY A 80 -15.28 35.77 -57.52
N VAL A 81 -15.20 34.45 -57.64
CA VAL A 81 -15.73 33.69 -58.80
C VAL A 81 -17.12 33.13 -58.48
N MET A 82 -18.06 33.29 -59.42
CA MET A 82 -19.43 32.76 -59.33
C MET A 82 -19.44 31.23 -59.27
N THR A 83 -20.34 30.69 -58.44
CA THR A 83 -20.39 29.25 -58.16
C THR A 83 -21.15 28.46 -59.22
N ARG A 84 -22.17 29.04 -59.89
CA ARG A 84 -22.98 28.35 -60.93
C ARG A 84 -23.60 29.23 -62.03
N PRO A 85 -23.93 28.65 -63.22
CA PRO A 85 -24.96 29.13 -64.15
C PRO A 85 -26.41 28.88 -63.66
N ASN A 86 -27.41 29.62 -64.16
CA ASN A 86 -28.79 29.77 -63.64
C ASN A 86 -29.74 28.53 -63.62
N ASP A 87 -29.29 27.29 -63.81
CA ASP A 87 -30.18 26.10 -63.78
C ASP A 87 -30.07 25.36 -62.42
N PRO A 88 -31.15 25.27 -61.62
CA PRO A 88 -31.13 24.65 -60.28
C PRO A 88 -31.17 23.12 -60.29
N THR A 89 -31.39 22.47 -61.43
CA THR A 89 -31.64 21.02 -61.50
C THR A 89 -30.40 20.16 -61.13
N PRO A 90 -29.18 20.49 -61.58
CA PRO A 90 -27.97 19.75 -61.20
C PRO A 90 -27.68 19.82 -59.69
N ALA A 91 -27.98 20.97 -59.08
CA ALA A 91 -27.78 21.23 -57.66
C ALA A 91 -28.66 20.34 -56.76
N ALA A 92 -29.95 20.24 -57.11
CA ALA A 92 -30.92 19.44 -56.36
C ALA A 92 -30.57 17.95 -56.39
N ASN A 93 -30.16 17.44 -57.56
CA ASN A 93 -29.73 16.04 -57.71
C ASN A 93 -28.46 15.74 -56.91
N ALA A 94 -27.52 16.69 -56.87
CA ALA A 94 -26.30 16.56 -56.12
C ALA A 94 -26.56 16.59 -54.60
N MET A 95 -27.45 17.48 -54.11
CA MET A 95 -27.88 17.49 -52.70
C MET A 95 -28.52 16.17 -52.27
N GLU A 96 -29.41 15.61 -53.09
CA GLU A 96 -30.07 14.35 -52.76
C GLU A 96 -29.05 13.20 -52.69
N LYS A 97 -28.06 13.19 -53.58
CA LYS A 97 -26.94 12.23 -53.51
C LYS A 97 -26.08 12.44 -52.25
N ALA A 98 -25.81 13.68 -51.87
CA ALA A 98 -25.09 14.01 -50.63
C ALA A 98 -25.86 13.54 -49.40
N ARG A 99 -27.19 13.73 -49.36
CA ARG A 99 -28.07 13.24 -48.30
C ARG A 99 -28.02 11.72 -48.17
N GLN A 100 -28.15 11.01 -49.29
CA GLN A 100 -28.08 9.54 -49.31
C GLN A 100 -26.71 9.00 -48.87
N ASN A 101 -25.63 9.68 -49.24
CA ASN A 101 -24.28 9.32 -48.78
C ASN A 101 -24.12 9.56 -47.28
N ALA A 102 -24.56 10.72 -46.79
CA ALA A 102 -24.53 11.04 -45.35
C ALA A 102 -25.39 10.06 -44.52
N GLU A 103 -26.55 9.65 -45.04
CA GLU A 103 -27.40 8.64 -44.41
C GLU A 103 -26.71 7.27 -44.34
N LYS A 104 -26.05 6.83 -45.43
CA LYS A 104 -25.25 5.60 -45.43
C LYS A 104 -24.08 5.67 -44.46
N GLU A 105 -23.35 6.78 -44.41
CA GLU A 105 -22.25 6.98 -43.47
C GLU A 105 -22.73 7.02 -42.01
N SER A 106 -23.88 7.64 -41.75
CA SER A 106 -24.54 7.65 -40.43
C SER A 106 -24.90 6.23 -39.98
N VAL A 107 -25.52 5.42 -40.86
CA VAL A 107 -25.84 4.02 -40.57
C VAL A 107 -24.57 3.19 -40.31
N ASN A 108 -23.54 3.37 -41.13
CA ASN A 108 -22.26 2.69 -40.93
C ASN A 108 -21.61 3.07 -39.59
N THR A 109 -21.69 4.35 -39.22
CA THR A 109 -21.18 4.86 -37.95
C THR A 109 -21.98 4.28 -36.77
N ALA A 110 -23.31 4.25 -36.86
CA ALA A 110 -24.17 3.66 -35.84
C ALA A 110 -23.87 2.18 -35.63
N ASN A 111 -23.66 1.42 -36.71
CA ASN A 111 -23.26 0.00 -36.64
C ASN A 111 -21.88 -0.18 -35.98
N ALA A 112 -20.91 0.68 -36.31
CA ALA A 112 -19.58 0.65 -35.71
C ALA A 112 -19.63 0.96 -34.19
N VAL A 113 -20.44 1.95 -33.79
CA VAL A 113 -20.66 2.30 -32.38
C VAL A 113 -21.36 1.16 -31.64
N SER A 114 -22.39 0.54 -32.25
CA SER A 114 -23.07 -0.61 -31.65
C SER A 114 -22.12 -1.77 -31.38
N LYS A 115 -21.27 -2.10 -32.37
CA LYS A 115 -20.26 -3.16 -32.21
C LYS A 115 -19.24 -2.82 -31.13
N ALA A 116 -18.77 -1.57 -31.08
CA ALA A 116 -17.85 -1.12 -30.04
C ALA A 116 -18.47 -1.25 -28.64
N ASN A 117 -19.76 -0.93 -28.48
CA ASN A 117 -20.47 -1.08 -27.22
C ASN A 117 -20.61 -2.55 -26.79
N GLU A 118 -20.85 -3.46 -27.74
CA GLU A 118 -20.86 -4.92 -27.47
C GLU A 118 -19.49 -5.41 -27.01
N ASP A 119 -18.41 -4.98 -27.68
CA ASP A 119 -17.04 -5.33 -27.31
C ASP A 119 -16.67 -4.82 -25.91
N VAL A 120 -17.08 -3.58 -25.57
CA VAL A 120 -16.93 -3.02 -24.21
C VAL A 120 -17.70 -3.85 -23.19
N ALA A 121 -18.96 -4.17 -23.45
CA ALA A 121 -19.79 -4.97 -22.55
C ALA A 121 -19.20 -6.39 -22.34
N MET A 122 -18.63 -7.00 -23.37
CA MET A 122 -17.91 -8.28 -23.25
C MET A 122 -16.64 -8.13 -22.41
N GLY A 123 -15.90 -7.03 -22.60
CA GLY A 123 -14.72 -6.69 -21.80
C GLY A 123 -15.05 -6.54 -20.31
N GLU A 124 -16.10 -5.80 -19.98
CA GLU A 124 -16.59 -5.61 -18.61
C GLU A 124 -16.99 -6.94 -17.95
N ARG A 125 -17.71 -7.81 -18.67
CA ARG A 125 -18.09 -9.14 -18.16
C ARG A 125 -16.86 -10.00 -17.85
N LYS A 126 -15.86 -10.01 -18.73
CA LYS A 126 -14.61 -10.75 -18.51
C LYS A 126 -13.86 -10.20 -17.30
N LEU A 127 -13.72 -8.88 -17.21
CA LEU A 127 -13.09 -8.22 -16.07
C LEU A 127 -13.81 -8.55 -14.76
N PHE A 128 -15.14 -8.51 -14.74
CA PHE A 128 -15.91 -8.87 -13.56
C PHE A 128 -15.64 -10.31 -13.09
N VAL A 129 -15.63 -11.27 -14.02
CA VAL A 129 -15.31 -12.67 -13.70
C VAL A 129 -13.87 -12.80 -13.16
N THR A 130 -12.91 -12.13 -13.77
CA THR A 130 -11.51 -12.15 -13.29
C THR A 130 -11.38 -11.51 -11.91
N VAL A 131 -12.02 -10.36 -11.67
CA VAL A 131 -12.01 -9.69 -10.37
C VAL A 131 -12.65 -10.58 -9.30
N ALA A 132 -13.79 -11.21 -9.59
CA ALA A 132 -14.44 -12.13 -8.66
C ALA A 132 -13.55 -13.35 -8.34
N ALA A 133 -12.85 -13.91 -9.33
CA ALA A 133 -11.93 -15.02 -9.12
C ALA A 133 -10.73 -14.61 -8.25
N VAL A 134 -10.14 -13.44 -8.51
CA VAL A 134 -9.03 -12.90 -7.70
C VAL A 134 -9.47 -12.59 -6.27
N GLN A 135 -10.66 -12.02 -6.08
CA GLN A 135 -11.21 -11.76 -4.75
C GLN A 135 -11.43 -13.06 -3.96
N LYS A 136 -11.94 -14.11 -4.63
CA LYS A 136 -12.12 -15.42 -4.02
C LYS A 136 -10.78 -16.02 -3.59
N GLU A 137 -9.78 -16.00 -4.47
CA GLU A 137 -8.43 -16.49 -4.18
C GLU A 137 -7.80 -15.71 -3.02
N LEU A 138 -7.93 -14.39 -3.01
CA LEU A 138 -7.44 -13.55 -1.92
C LEU A 138 -8.11 -13.91 -0.58
N ALA A 139 -9.43 -14.14 -0.57
CA ALA A 139 -10.14 -14.56 0.63
C ALA A 139 -9.66 -15.93 1.14
N THR A 140 -9.40 -16.89 0.24
CA THR A 140 -8.82 -18.18 0.60
C THR A 140 -7.42 -18.03 1.21
N GLN A 141 -6.54 -17.24 0.58
CA GLN A 141 -5.20 -16.99 1.09
C GLN A 141 -5.21 -16.28 2.45
N GLN A 142 -6.14 -15.33 2.65
CA GLN A 142 -6.32 -14.67 3.93
C GLN A 142 -6.78 -15.65 5.02
N ALA A 143 -7.69 -16.57 4.71
CA ALA A 143 -8.14 -17.60 5.64
C ALA A 143 -7.01 -18.56 6.03
N GLU A 144 -6.24 -19.06 5.07
CA GLU A 144 -5.08 -19.93 5.34
C GLU A 144 -3.99 -19.21 6.15
N ALA A 145 -3.74 -17.94 5.87
CA ALA A 145 -2.80 -17.15 6.64
C ALA A 145 -3.29 -16.96 8.09
N ALA A 146 -4.57 -16.67 8.29
CA ALA A 146 -5.16 -16.53 9.62
C ALA A 146 -5.07 -17.83 10.43
N GLU A 147 -5.32 -18.98 9.81
CA GLU A 147 -5.19 -20.29 10.44
C GLU A 147 -3.75 -20.56 10.90
N LYS A 148 -2.76 -20.32 10.02
CA LYS A 148 -1.33 -20.49 10.36
C LYS A 148 -0.90 -19.56 11.48
N ILE A 149 -1.38 -18.32 11.50
CA ILE A 149 -1.12 -17.36 12.58
C ILE A 149 -1.72 -17.86 13.90
N ALA A 150 -2.96 -18.34 13.89
CA ALA A 150 -3.61 -18.86 15.08
C ALA A 150 -2.88 -20.10 15.65
N GLU A 151 -2.45 -21.02 14.79
CA GLU A 151 -1.66 -22.19 15.20
C GLU A 151 -0.31 -21.78 15.81
N ALA A 152 0.39 -20.83 15.17
CA ALA A 152 1.67 -20.31 15.66
C ALA A 152 1.51 -19.60 17.02
N GLN A 153 0.46 -18.80 17.19
CA GLN A 153 0.13 -18.14 18.46
C GLN A 153 -0.18 -19.18 19.56
N GLY A 154 -0.96 -20.22 19.25
CA GLY A 154 -1.26 -21.30 20.20
C GLY A 154 0.00 -22.01 20.67
N LYS A 155 0.92 -22.34 19.76
CA LYS A 155 2.22 -22.95 20.10
C LYS A 155 3.08 -22.01 20.95
N ALA A 156 3.16 -20.73 20.61
CA ALA A 156 3.92 -19.75 21.36
C ALA A 156 3.40 -19.59 22.79
N ILE A 157 2.07 -19.50 22.97
CA ILE A 157 1.43 -19.44 24.29
C ILE A 157 1.77 -20.67 25.13
N ALA A 158 1.71 -21.87 24.54
CA ALA A 158 2.05 -23.10 25.25
C ALA A 158 3.51 -23.15 25.72
N VAL A 159 4.44 -22.68 24.87
CA VAL A 159 5.88 -22.59 25.23
C VAL A 159 6.08 -21.59 26.37
N VAL A 160 5.47 -20.42 26.29
CA VAL A 160 5.55 -19.39 27.35
C VAL A 160 4.98 -19.91 28.66
N ALA A 161 3.82 -20.57 28.64
CA ALA A 161 3.20 -21.16 29.83
C ALA A 161 4.11 -22.21 30.49
N LYS A 162 4.74 -23.09 29.69
CA LYS A 162 5.71 -24.07 30.19
C LYS A 162 6.93 -23.39 30.82
N GLY A 163 7.46 -22.34 30.18
CA GLY A 163 8.56 -21.55 30.73
C GLY A 163 8.20 -20.89 32.06
N GLN A 164 7.03 -20.27 32.15
CA GLN A 164 6.54 -19.66 33.39
C GLN A 164 6.38 -20.68 34.52
N ALA A 165 5.86 -21.89 34.23
CA ALA A 165 5.76 -22.95 35.22
C ALA A 165 7.13 -23.42 35.74
N GLN A 166 8.14 -23.49 34.87
CA GLN A 166 9.51 -23.80 35.27
C GLN A 166 10.13 -22.71 36.13
N ILE A 167 9.93 -21.44 35.77
CA ILE A 167 10.37 -20.29 36.57
C ILE A 167 9.72 -20.31 37.95
N ALA A 168 8.40 -20.56 38.03
CA ALA A 168 7.69 -20.66 39.30
C ALA A 168 8.24 -21.80 40.17
N LYS A 169 8.52 -22.97 39.59
CA LYS A 169 9.13 -24.09 40.30
C LYS A 169 10.54 -23.75 40.80
N ALA A 170 11.35 -23.10 39.97
CA ALA A 170 12.68 -22.65 40.36
C ALA A 170 12.62 -21.59 41.46
N GLY A 171 11.67 -20.67 41.39
CA GLY A 171 11.38 -19.68 42.43
C GLY A 171 11.06 -20.34 43.77
N ALA A 172 10.16 -21.32 43.79
CA ALA A 172 9.81 -22.05 45.01
C ALA A 172 11.00 -22.82 45.62
N VAL A 173 11.87 -23.40 44.78
CA VAL A 173 13.10 -24.05 45.25
C VAL A 173 14.05 -23.02 45.88
N ARG A 174 14.27 -21.90 45.20
CA ARG A 174 15.09 -20.79 45.71
C ARG A 174 14.53 -20.28 47.05
N ASP A 175 13.23 -20.04 47.14
CA ASP A 175 12.63 -19.47 48.35
C ASP A 175 12.75 -20.40 49.55
N LYS A 176 12.61 -21.72 49.34
CA LYS A 176 12.91 -22.74 50.37
C LYS A 176 14.38 -22.70 50.79
N ALA A 177 15.30 -22.59 49.83
CA ALA A 177 16.73 -22.50 50.13
C ALA A 177 17.08 -21.22 50.91
N VAL A 178 16.47 -20.09 50.53
CA VAL A 178 16.64 -18.80 51.23
C VAL A 178 16.07 -18.86 52.64
N ALA A 179 14.88 -19.45 52.83
CA ALA A 179 14.29 -19.63 54.16
C ALA A 179 15.20 -20.49 55.05
N LYS A 180 15.64 -21.65 54.55
CA LYS A 180 16.58 -22.52 55.27
C LYS A 180 17.91 -21.83 55.59
N TRP A 181 18.42 -21.02 54.67
CA TRP A 181 19.63 -20.24 54.93
C TRP A 181 19.41 -19.20 56.01
N ARG A 182 18.30 -18.44 55.96
CA ARG A 182 17.97 -17.43 57.00
C ARG A 182 17.85 -18.06 58.38
N GLU A 183 17.27 -19.26 58.48
CA GLU A 183 17.17 -20.01 59.73
C GLU A 183 18.53 -20.44 60.29
N ALA A 184 19.51 -20.72 59.42
CA ALA A 184 20.85 -21.20 59.78
C ALA A 184 21.90 -20.07 59.88
N GLU A 185 21.63 -18.91 59.29
CA GLU A 185 22.61 -17.84 59.11
C GLU A 185 23.14 -17.32 60.46
N GLN A 186 22.26 -17.16 61.45
CA GLN A 186 22.67 -16.68 62.77
C GLN A 186 23.63 -17.64 63.46
N GLN A 187 23.35 -18.94 63.38
CA GLN A 187 24.16 -20.03 63.95
C GLN A 187 25.51 -20.10 63.25
N VAL A 188 25.52 -20.06 61.91
CA VAL A 188 26.75 -20.07 61.11
C VAL A 188 27.61 -18.84 61.42
N ARG A 189 27.01 -17.64 61.48
CA ARG A 189 27.71 -16.39 61.82
C ARG A 189 28.31 -16.44 63.23
N TYR A 190 27.56 -16.93 64.21
CA TYR A 190 28.09 -17.11 65.57
C TYR A 190 29.29 -18.07 65.57
N GLY A 191 29.17 -19.25 64.95
CA GLY A 191 30.29 -20.20 64.87
C GLY A 191 31.54 -19.64 64.18
N TYR A 192 31.34 -18.87 63.11
CA TYR A 192 32.42 -18.15 62.41
C TYR A 192 33.07 -17.10 63.32
N ALA A 193 32.27 -16.25 63.97
CA ALA A 193 32.76 -15.19 64.84
C ALA A 193 33.51 -15.76 66.05
N VAL A 194 32.99 -16.82 66.68
CA VAL A 194 33.67 -17.50 67.78
C VAL A 194 35.01 -18.05 67.32
N ARG A 195 35.10 -18.70 66.14
CA ARG A 195 36.37 -19.27 65.63
C ARG A 195 37.50 -18.25 65.57
N SER A 196 37.20 -17.00 65.20
CA SER A 196 38.20 -15.92 65.13
C SER A 196 38.83 -15.53 66.48
N GLN A 197 38.23 -15.94 67.60
CA GLN A 197 38.76 -15.67 68.94
C GLN A 197 39.76 -16.74 69.41
N TYR A 198 39.90 -17.85 68.67
CA TYR A 198 40.76 -18.98 69.02
C TYR A 198 41.92 -19.13 68.03
N ALA A 199 43.04 -19.68 68.48
CA ALA A 199 44.21 -19.95 67.63
C ALA A 199 43.86 -20.86 66.43
N ALA A 200 44.58 -20.73 65.31
CA ALA A 200 44.33 -21.47 64.06
C ALA A 200 44.34 -23.00 64.21
N ASN A 201 45.07 -23.52 65.20
CA ASN A 201 45.16 -24.95 65.52
C ASN A 201 44.20 -25.43 66.61
N TYR A 202 43.35 -24.56 67.16
CA TYR A 202 42.42 -24.94 68.23
C TYR A 202 41.34 -25.88 67.68
N ILE A 203 41.22 -27.06 68.28
CA ILE A 203 40.27 -28.10 67.87
C ILE A 203 38.93 -27.92 68.57
N TRP A 204 37.86 -28.34 67.89
CA TRP A 204 36.53 -28.41 68.52
C TRP A 204 36.49 -29.62 69.46
N ASP A 205 36.58 -29.38 70.77
CA ASP A 205 36.51 -30.40 71.81
C ASP A 205 35.26 -30.27 72.69
N ASN A 206 35.04 -31.23 73.59
CA ASN A 206 33.86 -31.24 74.48
C ASN A 206 33.85 -30.08 75.48
N LYS A 207 35.02 -29.53 75.84
CA LYS A 207 35.12 -28.41 76.80
C LYS A 207 34.69 -27.10 76.13
N LEU A 208 35.19 -26.83 74.93
CA LEU A 208 34.75 -25.74 74.09
C LEU A 208 33.25 -25.87 73.81
N GLU A 209 32.80 -27.06 73.43
CA GLU A 209 31.39 -27.29 73.13
C GLU A 209 30.47 -26.97 74.32
N ALA A 210 30.84 -27.40 75.54
CA ALA A 210 30.09 -27.07 76.75
C ALA A 210 30.07 -25.57 77.05
N LYS A 211 31.18 -24.86 76.78
CA LYS A 211 31.26 -23.41 76.93
C LYS A 211 30.36 -22.69 75.93
N LEU A 212 30.46 -23.03 74.64
CA LEU A 212 29.64 -22.41 73.58
C LEU A 212 28.15 -22.68 73.77
N ARG A 213 27.79 -23.85 74.33
CA ARG A 213 26.42 -24.14 74.73
C ARG A 213 25.91 -23.12 75.75
N GLY A 214 26.67 -22.87 76.82
CA GLY A 214 26.29 -21.89 77.84
C GLY A 214 26.16 -20.47 77.28
N GLU A 215 27.07 -20.07 76.39
CA GLU A 215 27.01 -18.77 75.71
C GLU A 215 25.78 -18.66 74.80
N TRP A 216 25.52 -19.68 73.99
CA TRP A 216 24.38 -19.71 73.08
C TRP A 216 23.04 -19.66 73.81
N ASP A 217 22.89 -20.46 74.87
CA ASP A 217 21.67 -20.48 75.69
C ASP A 217 21.46 -19.11 76.37
N ALA A 218 22.54 -18.44 76.80
CA ALA A 218 22.48 -17.09 77.39
C ALA A 218 22.11 -15.98 76.40
N LEU A 219 22.38 -16.16 75.09
CA LEU A 219 21.96 -15.21 74.05
C LEU A 219 20.44 -15.19 73.83
N ASN A 220 19.71 -16.17 74.35
CA ASN A 220 18.26 -16.28 74.26
C ASN A 220 17.72 -16.07 72.83
N THR A 221 18.35 -16.72 71.85
CA THR A 221 18.04 -16.58 70.42
C THR A 221 16.69 -17.20 70.03
N GLY A 222 16.04 -17.91 70.95
CA GLY A 222 14.82 -18.67 70.71
C GLY A 222 15.05 -20.03 70.04
N VAL A 223 16.30 -20.40 69.73
CA VAL A 223 16.67 -21.69 69.13
C VAL A 223 17.58 -22.46 70.08
N SER A 224 17.28 -23.73 70.33
CA SER A 224 18.05 -24.54 71.27
C SER A 224 19.49 -24.78 70.77
N TRP A 225 20.41 -25.01 71.70
CA TRP A 225 21.77 -25.45 71.35
C TRP A 225 21.78 -26.70 70.48
N ASN A 226 20.93 -27.69 70.77
CA ASN A 226 20.92 -28.96 70.04
C ASN A 226 20.56 -28.76 68.56
N ASP A 227 19.62 -27.87 68.28
CA ASP A 227 19.21 -27.53 66.91
C ASP A 227 20.25 -26.66 66.20
N SER A 228 20.98 -25.84 66.96
CA SER A 228 21.94 -24.87 66.41
C SER A 228 23.36 -25.43 66.23
N ARG A 229 23.75 -26.43 67.05
CA ARG A 229 25.13 -26.95 67.15
C ARG A 229 25.72 -27.32 65.80
N VAL A 230 24.95 -27.97 64.92
CA VAL A 230 25.43 -28.43 63.61
C VAL A 230 25.82 -27.25 62.72
N GLU A 231 24.99 -26.20 62.68
CA GLU A 231 25.24 -25.01 61.85
C GLU A 231 26.33 -24.12 62.46
N ILE A 232 26.39 -24.00 63.79
CA ILE A 232 27.51 -23.33 64.50
C ILE A 232 28.83 -24.03 64.17
N ARG A 233 28.88 -25.37 64.24
CA ARG A 233 30.08 -26.14 63.90
C ARG A 233 30.48 -25.98 62.43
N ARG A 234 29.52 -25.84 61.51
CA ARG A 234 29.81 -25.51 60.11
C ARG A 234 30.48 -24.14 59.98
N GLY A 235 29.95 -23.11 60.64
CA GLY A 235 30.56 -21.78 60.67
C GLY A 235 31.99 -21.79 61.21
N TRP A 236 32.23 -22.51 62.31
CA TRP A 236 33.54 -22.72 62.90
C TRP A 236 34.53 -23.38 61.91
N ASN A 237 34.10 -24.49 61.30
CA ASN A 237 34.92 -25.25 60.34
C ASN A 237 35.23 -24.44 59.08
N TYR A 238 34.31 -23.57 58.65
CA TYR A 238 34.52 -22.71 57.49
C TYR A 238 35.61 -21.66 57.75
N SER A 239 35.53 -20.96 58.89
CA SER A 239 36.55 -19.98 59.28
C SER A 239 37.95 -20.62 59.43
N GLY A 240 38.03 -21.85 59.93
CA GLY A 240 39.30 -22.58 60.09
C GLY A 240 39.96 -23.06 58.79
N LYS A 241 39.28 -22.96 57.63
CA LYS A 241 39.84 -23.33 56.32
C LYS A 241 40.40 -22.13 55.54
N GLY A 242 40.16 -20.91 56.00
CA GLY A 242 40.45 -19.66 55.28
C GLY A 242 41.83 -19.05 55.55
N THR A 243 42.74 -19.78 56.19
CA THR A 243 44.13 -19.38 56.49
C THR A 243 45.07 -20.52 56.13
#